data_AF-A0A383DCE0-F1
#
_entry.id   AF-A0A383DCE0-F1
#
_cell.length_a   1.000
_cell.length_b   1.000
_cell.length_c   1.000
_cell.angle_alpha   90.00
_cell.angle_beta   90.00
_cell.angle_gamma   90.00
#
_symmetry.space_group_name_H-M   'P 1'
#
loop_
_entity.id
_entity.type
_entity.pdbx_description
1 polymer ?
#
loop_
_entity_poly.entity_id
_entity_poly.type
_entity_poly.pdbx_seq_one_letter_code
_entity_poly.pdbx_strand_id
1 'polypeptide(L)'
;MKWLLTFLLFLSAASTSDASIDDWSTKDQRLYTSFVTLQAMDVLQTFALIECQERSPYCPYYETNRLVGSHPKKGEVVLVKLATNFLIYKMLDKKMNETERRFTLGALNAVSIYPVIQNESVGLGFYIPILPYKSFRK
;
A
#
# COMPACT_ATOMS: atom_id res chain seq x y z
N MET A 1 -6.08 -23.85 4.92
CA MET A 1 -4.99 -24.14 3.96
C MET A 1 -5.49 -24.49 2.55
N LYS A 2 -6.48 -25.37 2.38
CA LYS A 2 -7.04 -25.72 1.05
C LYS A 2 -7.46 -24.51 0.19
N TRP A 3 -8.16 -23.54 0.77
CA TRP A 3 -8.61 -22.33 0.06
C TRP A 3 -7.47 -21.39 -0.41
N LEU A 4 -6.33 -21.42 0.26
CA LEU A 4 -5.18 -20.56 -0.03
C LEU A 4 -4.42 -21.07 -1.27
N LEU A 5 -4.33 -22.40 -1.40
CA LEU A 5 -3.80 -23.08 -2.59
C LEU A 5 -4.69 -22.87 -3.81
N THR A 6 -6.02 -22.93 -3.65
CA THR A 6 -6.94 -22.67 -4.76
C THR A 6 -6.86 -21.22 -5.24
N PHE A 7 -6.72 -20.26 -4.32
CA PHE A 7 -6.52 -18.85 -4.67
C PHE A 7 -5.18 -18.60 -5.40
N LEU A 8 -4.09 -19.23 -4.95
CA LEU A 8 -2.78 -19.20 -5.62
C LEU A 8 -2.83 -19.83 -7.02
N LEU A 9 -3.55 -20.94 -7.18
CA LEU A 9 -3.74 -21.60 -8.47
C LEU A 9 -4.55 -20.75 -9.45
N PHE A 10 -5.59 -20.04 -8.98
CA PHE A 10 -6.35 -19.09 -9.79
C PHE A 10 -5.52 -17.89 -10.26
N LEU A 11 -4.59 -17.41 -9.43
CA LEU A 11 -3.66 -16.34 -9.79
C LEU A 11 -2.63 -16.76 -10.86
N SER A 12 -2.19 -18.03 -10.84
CA SER A 12 -1.19 -18.53 -11.80
C SER A 12 -1.73 -18.77 -13.22
N ALA A 13 -3.03 -19.03 -13.37
CA ALA A 13 -3.64 -19.38 -14.66
C ALA A 13 -3.96 -18.17 -15.57
N ALA A 14 -3.72 -16.94 -15.13
CA ALA A 14 -4.08 -15.72 -15.86
C ALA A 14 -2.97 -15.14 -16.76
N SER A 15 -1.92 -15.91 -17.06
CA SER A 15 -0.72 -15.44 -17.78
C SER A 15 -0.73 -15.84 -19.26
N THR A 16 -1.52 -15.15 -20.06
CA THR A 16 -1.28 -15.08 -21.51
C THR A 16 -1.12 -13.59 -21.87
N SER A 17 0.13 -13.19 -22.10
CA SER A 17 0.55 -11.85 -22.49
C SER A 17 0.24 -10.75 -21.46
N ASP A 18 0.82 -10.84 -20.25
CA ASP A 18 0.93 -9.67 -19.38
C ASP A 18 2.00 -8.73 -19.97
N ALA A 19 1.59 -7.49 -20.28
CA ALA A 19 2.55 -6.47 -20.66
C ALA A 19 3.33 -6.12 -19.39
N SER A 20 4.65 -6.06 -19.52
CA SER A 20 5.52 -5.71 -18.40
C SER A 20 5.33 -4.22 -18.11
N ILE A 21 5.58 -3.79 -16.88
CA ILE A 21 5.76 -2.36 -16.57
C ILE A 21 6.80 -1.71 -17.49
N ASP A 22 7.73 -2.51 -18.02
CA ASP A 22 8.74 -2.09 -18.99
C ASP A 22 8.14 -1.60 -20.31
N ASP A 23 6.93 -2.06 -20.66
CA ASP A 23 6.20 -1.65 -21.88
C ASP A 23 5.53 -0.27 -21.70
N TRP A 24 5.46 0.26 -20.48
CA TRP A 24 4.88 1.57 -20.21
C TRP A 24 5.88 2.69 -20.51
N SER A 25 5.37 3.90 -20.79
CA SER A 25 6.23 5.07 -20.94
C SER A 25 7.02 5.35 -19.65
N THR A 26 8.24 5.90 -19.77
CA THR A 26 9.07 6.24 -18.59
C THR A 26 8.34 7.15 -17.60
N LYS A 27 7.43 8.02 -18.08
CA LYS A 27 6.61 8.88 -17.21
C LYS A 27 5.64 8.06 -16.38
N ASP A 28 4.94 7.11 -17.00
CA ASP A 28 3.97 6.25 -16.31
C ASP A 28 4.68 5.31 -15.34
N GLN A 29 5.85 4.76 -15.71
CA GLN A 29 6.68 3.96 -14.82
C GLN A 29 7.07 4.73 -13.55
N ARG A 30 7.49 5.99 -13.70
CA ARG A 30 7.82 6.87 -12.56
C ARG A 30 6.59 7.13 -11.68
N LEU A 31 5.45 7.46 -12.29
CA LEU A 31 4.22 7.69 -11.52
C LEU A 31 3.75 6.44 -10.77
N TYR A 32 3.84 5.27 -11.40
CA TYR A 32 3.51 4.01 -10.74
C TYR A 32 4.50 3.68 -9.62
N THR A 33 5.80 3.90 -9.84
CA THR A 33 6.83 3.72 -8.80
C THR A 33 6.56 4.64 -7.60
N SER A 34 6.23 5.91 -7.84
CA SER A 34 5.83 6.84 -6.78
C SER A 34 4.59 6.35 -6.03
N PHE A 35 3.58 5.87 -6.75
CA PHE A 35 2.38 5.30 -6.14
C PHE A 35 2.71 4.10 -5.24
N VAL A 36 3.48 3.13 -5.73
CA VAL A 36 3.89 1.96 -4.94
C VAL A 36 4.73 2.38 -3.72
N THR A 37 5.59 3.37 -3.87
CA THR A 37 6.40 3.92 -2.76
C THR A 37 5.50 4.53 -1.68
N LEU A 38 4.50 5.33 -2.06
CA LEU A 38 3.53 5.91 -1.12
C LEU A 38 2.70 4.83 -0.41
N GLN A 39 2.32 3.76 -1.12
CA GLN A 39 1.62 2.63 -0.50
C GLN A 39 2.52 1.88 0.50
N ALA A 40 3.81 1.73 0.19
CA ALA A 40 4.77 1.12 1.13
C ALA A 40 4.98 2.00 2.37
N MET A 41 5.08 3.31 2.18
CA MET A 41 5.15 4.30 3.25
C MET A 41 3.93 4.21 4.18
N ASP A 42 2.72 4.18 3.62
CA ASP A 42 1.47 4.01 4.37
C ASP A 42 1.47 2.69 5.19
N VAL A 43 1.90 1.57 4.60
CA VAL A 43 2.04 0.28 5.31
C VAL A 43 2.97 0.38 6.52
N LEU A 44 4.11 1.05 6.37
CA LEU A 44 5.07 1.23 7.47
C LEU A 44 4.48 2.10 8.59
N GLN A 45 3.69 3.12 8.26
CA GLN A 45 2.98 3.94 9.24
C GLN A 45 1.88 3.14 9.95
N THR A 46 1.13 2.31 9.23
CA THR A 46 0.18 1.36 9.85
C THR A 46 0.89 0.37 10.77
N PHE A 47 2.12 -0.04 10.47
CA PHE A 47 2.88 -0.89 11.38
C PHE A 47 3.26 -0.18 12.69
N ALA A 48 3.63 1.10 12.61
CA ALA A 48 3.88 1.91 13.81
C ALA A 48 2.62 2.06 14.66
N LEU A 49 1.46 2.25 14.03
CA LEU A 49 0.16 2.23 14.69
C LEU A 49 -0.08 0.89 15.42
N ILE A 50 0.11 -0.23 14.72
CA ILE A 50 -0.08 -1.57 15.31
C ILE A 50 0.84 -1.77 16.51
N GLU A 51 2.10 -1.38 16.41
CA GLU A 51 3.04 -1.49 17.54
C GLU A 51 2.64 -0.61 18.74
N CYS A 52 2.09 0.58 18.49
CA CYS A 52 1.53 1.42 19.55
C CYS A 52 0.37 0.72 20.25
N GLN A 53 -0.56 0.15 19.49
CA GLN A 53 -1.73 -0.59 20.01
C GLN A 53 -1.32 -1.85 20.78
N GLU A 54 -0.29 -2.57 20.32
CA GLU A 54 0.23 -3.78 20.98
C GLU A 54 0.98 -3.46 22.29
N ARG A 55 1.70 -2.34 22.34
CA ARG A 55 2.56 -1.99 23.49
C ARG A 55 1.88 -1.15 24.56
N SER A 56 0.82 -0.42 24.21
CA SER A 56 0.17 0.51 25.13
C SER A 56 -1.35 0.39 25.08
N PRO A 57 -2.03 0.13 26.21
CA PRO A 57 -3.49 0.17 26.28
C PRO A 57 -4.06 1.59 26.10
N TYR A 58 -3.20 2.62 26.12
CA TYR A 58 -3.57 4.03 25.94
C TYR A 58 -3.17 4.58 24.56
N CYS A 59 -2.92 3.71 23.57
CA CYS A 59 -2.63 4.17 22.22
C CYS A 59 -3.81 5.01 21.67
N PRO A 60 -3.62 6.29 21.32
CA PRO A 60 -4.72 7.17 20.91
C PRO A 60 -5.12 6.99 19.44
N TYR A 61 -4.39 6.18 18.69
CA TYR A 61 -4.53 6.05 17.24
C TYR A 61 -5.33 4.80 16.85
N TYR A 62 -6.07 4.90 15.75
CA TYR A 62 -6.83 3.81 15.17
C TYR A 62 -6.80 3.89 13.64
N GLU A 63 -6.83 2.72 12.99
CA GLU A 63 -6.90 2.65 11.53
C GLU A 63 -8.34 2.94 11.07
N THR A 64 -8.48 3.79 10.06
CA THR A 64 -9.79 4.21 9.53
C THR A 64 -10.19 3.40 8.30
N ASN A 65 -9.25 2.68 7.69
CA ASN A 65 -9.50 1.81 6.57
C ASN A 65 -10.37 0.60 6.98
N ARG A 66 -11.64 0.65 6.56
CA ARG A 66 -12.64 -0.38 6.84
C ARG A 66 -12.25 -1.79 6.38
N LEU A 67 -11.39 -1.93 5.37
CA LEU A 67 -10.98 -3.23 4.84
C LEU A 67 -10.06 -4.01 5.80
N VAL A 68 -9.26 -3.30 6.59
CA VAL A 68 -8.32 -3.91 7.55
C VAL A 68 -8.82 -3.79 9.00
N GLY A 69 -9.78 -2.89 9.27
CA GLY A 69 -10.35 -2.67 10.60
C GLY A 69 -9.49 -1.75 11.47
N SER A 70 -10.00 -1.39 12.65
CA SER A 70 -9.37 -0.38 13.52
C SER A 70 -8.14 -0.86 14.29
N HIS A 71 -8.01 -2.18 14.47
CA HIS A 71 -6.89 -2.85 15.15
C HIS A 71 -6.36 -3.98 14.25
N PRO A 72 -5.77 -3.63 13.10
CA PRO A 72 -5.38 -4.60 12.10
C PRO A 72 -4.14 -5.40 12.53
N LYS A 73 -3.93 -6.59 11.97
CA LYS A 73 -2.65 -7.30 12.09
C LYS A 73 -1.72 -6.93 10.94
N LYS A 74 -0.41 -6.88 11.18
CA LYS A 74 0.60 -6.56 10.15
C LYS A 74 0.43 -7.41 8.88
N GLY A 75 0.17 -8.70 9.02
CA GLY A 75 -0.06 -9.61 7.89
C GLY A 75 -1.33 -9.31 7.08
N GLU A 76 -2.41 -8.88 7.74
CA GLU A 76 -3.67 -8.50 7.07
C GLU A 76 -3.47 -7.22 6.26
N VAL A 77 -2.77 -6.23 6.82
CA VAL A 77 -2.42 -4.98 6.12
C VAL A 77 -1.63 -5.28 4.85
N VAL A 78 -0.57 -6.09 4.95
CA VAL A 78 0.27 -6.46 3.79
C VAL A 78 -0.56 -7.19 2.75
N LEU A 79 -1.36 -8.17 3.15
CA LEU A 79 -2.16 -8.95 2.21
C LEU A 79 -3.16 -8.08 1.44
N VAL A 80 -3.91 -7.22 2.15
CA VAL A 80 -4.89 -6.33 1.54
C VAL A 80 -4.21 -5.34 0.59
N LYS A 81 -3.06 -4.77 0.99
CA LYS A 81 -2.31 -3.82 0.15
C LYS A 81 -1.73 -4.48 -1.10
N LEU A 82 -1.14 -5.66 -0.98
CA LEU A 82 -0.62 -6.41 -2.13
C LEU A 82 -1.74 -6.81 -3.10
N ALA A 83 -2.86 -7.33 -2.59
CA ALA A 83 -4.02 -7.68 -3.41
C ALA A 83 -4.58 -6.45 -4.13
N THR A 84 -4.72 -5.32 -3.43
CA THR A 84 -5.22 -4.07 -4.01
C THR A 84 -4.27 -3.52 -5.07
N ASN A 85 -2.96 -3.48 -4.79
CA ASN A 85 -1.95 -3.02 -5.75
C ASN A 85 -1.89 -3.91 -7.00
N PHE A 86 -2.06 -5.23 -6.84
CA PHE A 86 -2.14 -6.16 -7.97
C PHE A 86 -3.37 -5.88 -8.84
N LEU A 87 -4.55 -5.68 -8.23
CA LEU A 87 -5.77 -5.33 -8.98
C LEU A 87 -5.62 -3.99 -9.71
N ILE A 88 -5.04 -2.99 -9.05
CA ILE A 88 -4.74 -1.68 -9.66
C ILE A 88 -3.78 -1.86 -10.83
N TYR A 89 -2.69 -2.63 -10.67
CA TYR A 89 -1.75 -2.89 -11.76
C TYR A 89 -2.45 -3.52 -12.97
N LYS A 90 -3.25 -4.59 -12.76
CA LYS A 90 -3.97 -5.26 -13.85
C LYS A 90 -4.99 -4.33 -14.53
N MET A 91 -5.64 -3.44 -13.77
CA MET A 91 -6.53 -2.43 -14.33
C MET A 91 -5.77 -1.42 -15.20
N LEU A 92 -4.66 -0.86 -14.69
CA LEU A 92 -3.82 0.09 -15.41
C LEU A 92 -3.21 -0.51 -16.67
N ASP A 93 -2.82 -1.79 -16.63
CA ASP A 93 -2.19 -2.48 -17.76
C ASP A 93 -3.21 -2.89 -18.84
N LYS A 94 -4.32 -3.53 -18.43
CA LYS A 94 -5.23 -4.21 -19.35
C LYS A 94 -6.43 -3.39 -19.78
N LYS A 95 -6.78 -2.33 -19.04
CA LYS A 95 -8.06 -1.62 -19.23
C LYS A 95 -7.89 -0.17 -19.62
N MET A 96 -6.67 0.36 -19.69
CA MET A 96 -6.42 1.77 -19.94
C MET A 96 -5.41 1.96 -21.05
N ASN A 97 -5.65 2.99 -21.89
CA ASN A 97 -4.62 3.51 -22.78
C ASN A 97 -3.61 4.38 -22.00
N GLU A 98 -2.55 4.84 -22.67
CA GLU A 98 -1.49 5.63 -22.03
C GLU A 98 -2.02 6.90 -21.35
N THR A 99 -2.91 7.64 -22.01
CA THR A 99 -3.45 8.91 -21.49
C THR A 99 -4.30 8.68 -20.24
N GLU A 100 -5.19 7.69 -20.29
CA GLU A 100 -6.04 7.28 -19.17
C GLU A 100 -5.19 6.80 -17.99
N ARG A 101 -4.25 5.89 -18.26
CA ARG A 101 -3.33 5.34 -17.25
C ARG A 101 -2.57 6.47 -16.57
N ARG A 102 -2.01 7.42 -17.33
CA ARG A 102 -1.27 8.56 -16.78
C ARG A 102 -2.13 9.43 -15.87
N PHE A 103 -3.36 9.76 -16.30
CA PHE A 103 -4.28 10.54 -15.50
C PHE A 103 -4.66 9.80 -14.20
N THR A 104 -5.02 8.52 -14.30
CA THR A 104 -5.34 7.68 -13.15
C THR A 104 -4.16 7.55 -12.19
N LEU A 105 -2.95 7.34 -12.69
CA LEU A 105 -1.74 7.30 -11.87
C LEU A 105 -1.50 8.63 -11.13
N GLY A 106 -1.75 9.76 -11.78
CA GLY A 106 -1.70 11.08 -11.14
C GLY A 106 -2.70 11.19 -9.98
N ALA A 107 -3.95 10.77 -10.22
CA ALA A 107 -4.99 10.76 -9.18
C ALA A 107 -4.64 9.80 -8.02
N LEU A 108 -4.14 8.60 -8.32
CA LEU A 108 -3.71 7.63 -7.32
C LEU A 108 -2.57 8.16 -6.44
N ASN A 109 -1.59 8.86 -7.04
CA ASN A 109 -0.53 9.52 -6.28
C ASN A 109 -1.11 10.61 -5.37
N ALA A 110 -1.97 11.49 -5.89
CA ALA A 110 -2.57 12.56 -5.10
C ALA A 110 -3.36 12.03 -3.89
N VAL A 111 -4.16 10.98 -4.10
CA VAL A 111 -4.92 10.31 -3.02
C VAL A 111 -4.00 9.60 -2.02
N SER A 112 -2.91 8.98 -2.50
CA SER A 112 -1.98 8.25 -1.63
C SER A 112 -1.06 9.15 -0.80
N ILE A 113 -0.80 10.38 -1.24
CA ILE A 113 0.00 11.36 -0.48
C ILE A 113 -0.72 11.82 0.80
N TYR A 114 -2.05 11.99 0.73
CA TYR A 114 -2.84 12.50 1.85
C TYR A 114 -2.67 11.71 3.16
N PRO A 115 -2.92 10.38 3.20
CA PRO A 115 -2.76 9.61 4.43
C PRO A 115 -1.32 9.63 4.93
N VAL A 116 -0.34 9.62 4.03
CA VAL A 116 1.09 9.65 4.38
C VAL A 116 1.47 10.93 5.13
N ILE A 117 1.03 12.09 4.63
CA ILE A 117 1.25 13.38 5.29
C ILE A 117 0.50 13.45 6.61
N GLN A 118 -0.76 13.02 6.63
CA GLN A 118 -1.60 13.06 7.82
C GLN A 118 -0.99 12.20 8.95
N ASN A 119 -0.55 10.98 8.65
CA ASN A 119 0.07 10.06 9.59
C ASN A 119 1.38 10.62 10.15
N GLU A 120 2.23 11.21 9.30
CA GLU A 120 3.45 11.88 9.74
C GLU A 120 3.14 13.04 10.70
N SER A 121 2.13 13.86 10.38
CA SER A 121 1.73 15.01 11.20
C SER A 121 1.27 14.65 12.61
N VAL A 122 0.73 13.44 12.80
CA VAL A 122 0.26 12.96 14.11
C VAL A 122 1.29 12.08 14.83
N GLY A 123 2.51 11.96 14.29
CA GLY A 123 3.63 11.24 14.92
C GLY A 123 3.75 9.75 14.55
N LEU A 124 2.89 9.26 13.66
CA LEU A 124 3.01 7.93 13.04
C LEU A 124 3.97 8.01 11.84
N GLY A 125 5.19 8.48 12.09
CA GLY A 125 6.19 8.67 11.05
C GLY A 125 6.96 7.41 10.68
N PHE A 126 7.82 7.52 9.65
CA PHE A 126 8.52 6.36 9.08
C PHE A 126 9.50 5.70 10.05
N TYR A 127 9.30 4.40 10.29
CA TYR A 127 10.36 3.52 10.79
C TYR A 127 11.21 3.07 9.60
N ILE A 128 12.37 3.69 9.41
CA ILE A 128 13.46 3.09 8.63
C ILE A 128 14.19 2.17 9.62
N PRO A 129 14.21 0.83 9.45
CA PRO A 129 14.82 -0.11 10.41
C PRO A 129 16.32 0.13 10.70
N ILE A 130 16.95 1.05 9.98
CA ILE A 130 18.35 1.48 10.13
C ILE A 130 18.49 2.66 11.12
N LEU A 131 17.39 3.32 11.51
CA LEU A 131 17.40 4.44 12.46
C LEU A 131 16.38 4.20 13.57
N PRO A 132 16.80 4.10 14.85
CA PRO A 132 15.87 3.89 15.94
C PRO A 132 14.89 5.05 16.03
N TYR A 133 13.61 4.71 16.13
CA TYR A 133 12.51 5.63 16.35
C TYR A 133 12.86 6.57 17.54
N LYS A 134 12.86 7.89 17.29
CA LYS A 134 12.90 8.88 18.37
C LYS A 134 11.60 8.70 19.15
N SER A 135 11.69 7.92 20.24
CA SER A 135 10.88 7.98 21.45
C SER A 135 9.78 9.03 21.36
N PHE A 136 8.52 8.61 21.27
CA PHE A 136 7.36 9.43 21.62
C PHE A 136 7.67 10.07 22.98
N ARG A 137 8.15 11.31 22.98
CA ARG A 137 8.53 12.01 24.20
C ARG A 137 7.56 13.16 24.35
N LYS A 138 6.58 12.89 25.23
CA LYS A 138 5.63 13.77 25.94
C LYS A 138 4.88 14.81 25.12
#